data_AF-A0A4Y8Q8E9-F1
#
_entry.id   AF-A0A4Y8Q8E9-F1
#
_cell.length_a   1.000
_cell.length_b   1.000
_cell.length_c   1.000
_cell.angle_alpha   90.00
_cell.angle_beta   90.00
_cell.angle_gamma   90.00
#
_symmetry.space_group_name_H-M   'P 1'
#
loop_
_entity.id
_entity.type
_entity.pdbx_description
1 polymer ?
#
loop_
_entity_poly.entity_id
_entity_poly.type
_entity_poly.pdbx_seq_one_letter_code
_entity_poly.pdbx_strand_id
1 'polypeptide(L)'
;MRLFGWLIPSFRKGTYVIVDDPACARGKEAETIFAYLDPQSKYDHNLYGIPKRHSKGLVISLIRYKNTAGTETIYYGVLLRNILYAIEEAHLARA
;
A
#
# COMPACT_ATOMS: atom_id res chain seq x y z
N MET A 1 4.90 10.71 4.96
CA MET A 1 5.74 11.75 5.58
C MET A 1 4.87 12.96 5.91
N ARG A 2 5.09 13.69 7.01
CA ARG A 2 4.34 14.92 7.31
C ARG A 2 5.18 16.14 6.97
N LEU A 3 4.69 17.00 6.08
CA LEU A 3 5.29 18.29 5.75
C LEU A 3 4.26 19.38 6.07
N PHE A 4 4.58 20.33 6.96
CA PHE A 4 3.65 21.39 7.38
C PHE A 4 2.28 20.89 7.87
N GLY A 5 2.22 19.72 8.50
CA GLY A 5 0.97 19.08 8.95
C GLY A 5 0.22 18.30 7.86
N TRP A 6 0.69 18.34 6.61
CA TRP A 6 0.10 17.61 5.49
C TRP A 6 0.79 16.27 5.32
N LEU A 7 -0.01 15.20 5.20
CA LEU A 7 0.49 13.86 4.94
C LEU A 7 0.82 13.71 3.45
N ILE A 8 2.10 13.84 3.10
CA ILE A 8 2.59 13.79 1.73
C ILE A 8 3.08 12.37 1.40
N PRO A 9 2.67 11.80 0.25
CA PRO A 9 3.18 10.52 -0.22
C PRO A 9 4.65 10.62 -0.64
N SER A 10 5.46 9.73 -0.10
CA SER A 10 6.89 9.58 -0.38
C SER A 10 7.19 8.94 -1.75
N PHE A 11 6.24 8.16 -2.28
CA PHE A 11 6.37 7.45 -3.55
C PHE A 11 5.29 7.87 -4.53
N ARG A 12 5.62 7.89 -5.83
CA ARG A 12 4.66 8.17 -6.89
C ARG A 12 4.24 6.86 -7.56
N LYS A 13 3.08 6.88 -8.22
CA LYS A 13 2.69 5.81 -9.14
C LYS A 13 3.79 5.60 -10.18
N GLY A 14 4.11 4.34 -10.46
CA GLY A 14 5.20 3.93 -11.36
C GLY A 14 6.56 3.82 -10.67
N THR A 15 6.69 4.17 -9.39
CA THR A 15 7.93 4.00 -8.64
C THR A 15 8.11 2.54 -8.19
N TYR A 16 9.32 2.01 -8.34
CA TYR A 16 9.69 0.74 -7.73
C TYR A 16 10.05 0.94 -6.26
N VAL A 17 9.53 0.05 -5.41
CA VAL A 17 9.75 0.06 -3.96
C VAL A 17 10.17 -1.33 -3.50
N ILE A 18 10.87 -1.38 -2.37
CA ILE A 18 11.21 -2.60 -1.66
C ILE A 18 10.33 -2.69 -0.43
N VAL A 19 9.75 -3.87 -0.19
CA VAL A 19 9.05 -4.18 1.06
C VAL A 19 10.07 -4.36 2.17
N ASP A 20 10.21 -3.39 3.07
CA ASP A 20 11.16 -3.47 4.19
C ASP A 20 10.60 -4.29 5.34
N ASP A 21 9.30 -4.10 5.62
CA ASP A 21 8.51 -4.88 6.56
C ASP A 21 7.35 -5.54 5.81
N PRO A 22 7.16 -6.87 5.91
CA PRO A 22 6.07 -7.58 5.25
C PRO A 22 4.66 -7.28 5.81
N ALA A 23 4.50 -6.33 6.73
CA ALA A 23 3.20 -5.86 7.19
C ALA A 23 2.37 -5.20 6.06
N CYS A 24 1.09 -5.58 5.97
CA CYS A 24 0.13 -5.04 5.01
C CYS A 24 -1.28 -5.03 5.62
N ALA A 25 -2.19 -4.24 5.06
CA ALA A 25 -3.60 -4.28 5.46
C ALA A 25 -4.18 -5.68 5.22
N ARG A 26 -5.09 -6.14 6.10
CA ARG A 26 -5.74 -7.46 5.99
C ARG A 26 -7.24 -7.41 6.27
N GLY A 27 -7.94 -8.45 5.81
CA GLY A 27 -9.37 -8.63 6.06
C GLY A 27 -10.22 -7.44 5.57
N LYS A 28 -11.19 -7.02 6.37
CA LYS A 28 -12.18 -5.97 6.01
C LYS A 28 -11.54 -4.60 5.72
N GLU A 29 -10.45 -4.28 6.39
CA GLU A 29 -9.71 -3.04 6.13
C GLU A 29 -9.03 -3.10 4.75
N ALA A 30 -8.43 -4.25 4.41
CA ALA A 30 -7.86 -4.46 3.08
C ALA A 30 -8.92 -4.40 1.98
N GLU A 31 -10.09 -5.01 2.16
CA GLU A 31 -11.20 -4.93 1.19
C GLU A 31 -11.58 -3.48 0.89
N THR A 32 -11.72 -2.68 1.95
CA THR A 32 -12.06 -1.26 1.84
C THR A 32 -10.96 -0.51 1.09
N ILE A 33 -9.70 -0.74 1.42
CA ILE A 33 -8.55 -0.09 0.79
C ILE A 33 -8.42 -0.52 -0.68
N PHE A 34 -8.61 -1.79 -1.00
CA PHE A 34 -8.51 -2.31 -2.37
C PHE A 34 -9.60 -1.76 -3.29
N ALA A 35 -10.81 -1.50 -2.77
CA ALA A 35 -11.86 -0.83 -3.55
C ALA A 35 -11.43 0.54 -4.09
N TYR A 36 -10.48 1.22 -3.44
CA TYR A 36 -9.90 2.47 -3.92
C TYR A 36 -8.59 2.28 -4.69
N LEU A 37 -7.73 1.36 -4.27
CA LEU A 37 -6.44 1.12 -4.92
C LEU A 37 -6.58 0.47 -6.30
N ASP A 38 -7.63 -0.34 -6.49
CA ASP A 38 -7.92 -1.03 -7.73
C ASP A 38 -9.45 -1.12 -7.96
N PRO A 39 -10.11 0.00 -8.28
CA PRO A 39 -11.57 0.08 -8.41
C PRO A 39 -12.12 -0.75 -9.58
N GLN A 40 -11.26 -1.15 -10.52
CA GLN A 40 -11.63 -1.99 -11.67
C GLN A 40 -11.32 -3.47 -11.42
N SER A 41 -10.80 -3.84 -10.25
CA SER A 41 -10.35 -5.20 -9.92
C SER A 41 -9.47 -5.80 -11.00
N LYS A 42 -8.51 -5.01 -11.50
CA LYS A 42 -7.60 -5.40 -12.58
C LYS A 42 -6.54 -6.41 -12.10
N TYR A 43 -6.23 -6.42 -10.81
CA TYR A 43 -5.17 -7.26 -10.24
C TYR A 43 -5.74 -8.24 -9.22
N ASP A 44 -5.03 -9.35 -9.01
CA ASP A 44 -5.39 -10.29 -7.95
C ASP A 44 -5.12 -9.65 -6.59
N HIS A 45 -6.13 -9.57 -5.73
CA HIS A 45 -5.98 -9.02 -4.38
C HIS A 45 -5.67 -10.14 -3.40
N ASN A 46 -4.73 -9.89 -2.49
CA ASN A 46 -4.46 -10.84 -1.41
C ASN A 46 -4.83 -10.22 -0.06
N LEU A 47 -6.03 -10.54 0.41
CA LEU A 47 -6.61 -10.01 1.65
C LEU A 47 -5.92 -10.51 2.93
N TYR A 48 -5.22 -11.64 2.85
CA TYR A 48 -4.63 -12.32 4.01
C TYR A 48 -3.15 -12.66 3.84
N GLY A 49 -2.66 -12.65 2.61
CA GLY A 49 -1.30 -13.00 2.30
C GLY A 49 -0.33 -11.90 2.67
N ILE A 50 0.88 -12.35 2.96
CA ILE A 50 1.97 -11.51 3.44
C ILE A 50 2.98 -11.37 2.31
N PRO A 51 3.32 -10.15 1.85
CA PRO A 51 4.37 -9.97 0.86
C PRO A 51 5.71 -10.45 1.43
N LYS A 52 6.57 -11.00 0.57
CA LYS A 52 7.89 -11.43 1.01
C LYS A 52 8.73 -10.20 1.37
N ARG A 53 9.43 -10.23 2.51
CA ARG A 53 10.41 -9.20 2.87
C ARG A 53 11.47 -9.04 1.77
N HIS A 54 11.89 -7.81 1.53
CA HIS A 54 12.81 -7.39 0.47
C HIS A 54 12.32 -7.71 -0.96
N SER A 55 11.03 -7.99 -1.15
CA SER A 55 10.48 -8.10 -2.49
C SER A 55 10.41 -6.72 -3.14
N LYS A 56 10.80 -6.65 -4.41
CA LYS A 56 10.68 -5.45 -5.23
C LYS A 56 9.32 -5.44 -5.90
N GLY A 57 8.55 -4.39 -5.66
CA GLY A 57 7.23 -4.18 -6.24
C GLY A 57 7.11 -2.84 -6.95
N LEU A 58 6.05 -2.70 -7.73
CA LEU A 58 5.71 -1.47 -8.43
C LEU A 58 4.53 -0.79 -7.74
N VAL A 59 4.67 0.50 -7.40
CA VAL A 59 3.54 1.29 -6.91
C VAL A 59 2.59 1.57 -8.08
N ILE A 60 1.37 1.04 -8.01
CA ILE A 60 0.35 1.25 -9.05
C ILE A 60 -0.70 2.30 -8.65
N SER A 61 -0.86 2.54 -7.36
CA SER A 61 -1.86 3.46 -6.78
C SER A 61 -1.51 3.76 -5.33
N LEU A 62 -2.14 4.78 -4.77
CA LEU A 62 -2.01 5.16 -3.36
C LEU A 62 -3.32 5.75 -2.86
N ILE A 63 -3.58 5.62 -1.57
CA ILE A 63 -4.71 6.23 -0.87
C ILE A 63 -4.25 6.78 0.48
N ARG A 64 -4.80 7.93 0.85
CA ARG A 64 -4.81 8.37 2.24
C ARG A 64 -6.01 7.76 2.93
N TYR A 65 -5.77 6.87 3.88
CA TYR A 65 -6.81 6.17 4.61
C TYR A 65 -6.82 6.63 6.06
N LYS A 66 -8.01 6.86 6.60
CA LYS A 66 -8.23 7.19 8.01
C LYS A 66 -8.86 6.00 8.69
N ASN A 67 -8.14 5.40 9.62
CA ASN A 67 -8.65 4.24 10.35
C ASN A 67 -9.75 4.65 11.34
N THR A 68 -10.40 3.66 11.96
CA THR A 68 -11.49 3.87 12.94
C THR A 68 -11.02 4.61 14.19
N ALA A 69 -9.72 4.55 14.53
CA ALA A 69 -9.10 5.33 15.60
C ALA A 69 -8.80 6.79 15.20
N GLY A 70 -9.13 7.20 13.97
CA GLY A 70 -8.93 8.55 13.46
C GLY A 70 -7.50 8.86 13.01
N THR A 71 -6.63 7.86 12.95
CA THR A 71 -5.24 8.00 12.48
C THR A 71 -5.22 7.94 10.96
N GLU A 72 -4.60 8.95 10.34
CA GLU A 72 -4.39 8.99 8.89
C GLU A 72 -3.05 8.39 8.50
N THR A 73 -3.10 7.41 7.60
CA THR A 73 -1.94 6.72 7.04
C THR A 73 -2.05 6.68 5.51
N ILE A 74 -0.90 6.64 4.82
CA ILE A 74 -0.86 6.44 3.37
C ILE A 74 -0.63 4.95 3.11
N TYR A 75 -1.56 4.34 2.37
CA TYR A 75 -1.40 3.00 1.82
C TYR A 75 -1.04 3.11 0.35
N TYR A 76 -0.13 2.25 -0.08
CA TYR A 76 0.24 2.06 -1.47
C TYR A 76 -0.27 0.71 -1.95
N GLY A 77 -0.84 0.73 -3.15
CA GLY A 77 -1.05 -0.48 -3.94
C GLY A 77 0.27 -0.87 -4.58
N VAL A 78 0.93 -1.88 -4.01
CA VAL A 78 2.21 -2.40 -4.49
C VAL A 78 1.97 -3.72 -5.22
N LEU A 79 2.27 -3.73 -6.51
CA LEU A 79 2.13 -4.91 -7.36
C LEU A 79 3.40 -5.77 -7.26
N LEU A 80 3.23 -6.99 -6.79
CA LEU A 80 4.29 -8.00 -6.61
C LEU A 80 3.90 -9.26 -7.38
N ARG A 81 4.60 -9.56 -8.49
CA ARG A 81 4.35 -10.75 -9.33
C ARG A 81 2.86 -10.96 -9.64
N ASN A 82 2.17 -9.89 -10.05
CA ASN A 82 0.74 -9.82 -10.38
C ASN A 82 -0.25 -9.78 -9.21
N ILE A 83 0.21 -9.89 -7.97
CA ILE A 83 -0.63 -9.76 -6.78
C ILE A 83 -0.51 -8.33 -6.25
N LEU A 84 -1.65 -7.69 -6.01
CA LEU A 84 -1.72 -6.37 -5.40
C LEU A 84 -1.79 -6.49 -3.88
N TYR A 85 -0.86 -5.78 -3.22
CA TYR A 85 -0.83 -5.64 -1.77
C TYR A 85 -1.07 -4.19 -1.37
N ALA A 86 -1.84 -3.99 -0.31
CA ALA A 86 -2.04 -2.69 0.32
C ALA A 86 -1.02 -2.52 1.47
N ILE A 87 0.06 -1.79 1.22
CA ILE A 87 1.19 -1.66 2.15
C ILE A 87 1.29 -0.21 2.64
N GLU A 88 1.43 -0.01 3.94
CA GLU A 88 1.64 1.32 4.51
C GLU A 88 2.98 1.89 4.07
N GLU A 89 3.05 3.21 3.90
CA GLU A 89 4.28 3.91 3.53
C GLU A 89 5.47 3.55 4.41
N ALA A 90 5.25 3.40 5.73
CA ALA A 90 6.28 3.11 6.71
C ALA A 90 6.99 1.76 6.49
N HIS A 91 6.35 0.85 5.75
CA HIS A 91 6.86 -0.49 5.47
C HIS A 91 7.55 -0.59 4.10
N LEU A 92 7.69 0.54 3.40
CA LEU A 92 8.29 0.61 2.07
C LEU A 92 9.59 1.41 2.09
N ALA A 93 10.58 0.91 1.36
CA ALA A 93 11.83 1.59 1.08
C ALA A 93 11.98 1.89 -0.42
N ARG A 94 12.82 2.86 -0.77
CA ARG A 94 13.22 3.08 -2.17
C ARG A 94 14.02 1.85 -2.65
N ALA A 95 13.71 1.40 -3.87
CA ALA A 95 14.42 0.32 -4.54
C ALA A 95 15.77 0.75 -5.14
#